data_AF-A0A157ZHN6-F1
#
_entry.id   AF-A0A157ZHN6-F1
#
_cell.length_a   1.000
_cell.length_b   1.000
_cell.length_c   1.000
_cell.angle_alpha   90.00
_cell.angle_beta   90.00
_cell.angle_gamma   90.00
#
_symmetry.space_group_name_H-M   'P 1'
#
loop_
_entity.id
_entity.type
_entity.pdbx_description
1 polymer ?
#
loop_
_entity_poly.entity_id
_entity_poly.type
_entity_poly.pdbx_seq_one_letter_code
_entity_poly.pdbx_strand_id
1 'polypeptide(L)'
;MAVTTSEHRASSEVRFRVRSPNSAPRRIRVIALTDDDAEVRRCAGRAHADVHFARASELAALLQTEGTDAASILRSVDANTAELNAWLGTPDLVVVAGREGDDAQAGAVAAKAYRSRGVTVSGVIGPRDNHSERAGTADLLRPHCTMLILPVSAGYLEDLLVALGA
;
A
#
# COMPACT_ATOMS: atom_id res chain seq x y z
N MET A 1 24.11 -0.83 -50.82
CA MET A 1 22.75 -0.65 -50.29
C MET A 1 22.83 0.23 -49.06
N ALA A 2 22.44 1.50 -49.18
CA ALA A 2 22.32 2.39 -48.03
C ALA A 2 20.93 2.22 -47.44
N VAL A 3 20.86 1.77 -46.18
CA VAL A 3 19.61 1.71 -45.42
C VAL A 3 19.38 3.11 -44.87
N THR A 4 18.42 3.84 -45.43
CA THR A 4 17.93 5.10 -44.89
C THR A 4 17.06 4.79 -43.68
N THR A 5 17.60 4.92 -42.48
CA THR A 5 16.85 4.87 -41.24
C THR A 5 15.88 6.06 -41.21
N SER A 6 14.57 5.78 -41.23
CA SER A 6 13.53 6.78 -41.07
C SER A 6 13.66 7.42 -39.68
N GLU A 7 14.18 8.64 -39.60
CA GLU A 7 14.16 9.44 -38.37
C GLU A 7 12.71 9.78 -38.05
N HIS A 8 12.13 8.92 -37.21
CA HIS A 8 10.77 9.01 -36.72
C HIS A 8 10.53 10.36 -36.04
N ARG A 9 9.38 10.93 -36.40
CA ARG A 9 8.62 12.12 -35.94
C ARG A 9 8.53 12.43 -34.42
N ALA A 10 9.49 12.04 -33.59
CA ALA A 10 9.42 12.13 -32.13
C ALA A 10 9.08 13.55 -31.60
N SER A 11 9.63 14.61 -32.20
CA SER A 11 9.39 15.98 -31.72
C SER A 11 7.96 16.49 -32.00
N SER A 12 7.31 15.98 -33.06
CA SER A 12 5.96 16.41 -33.46
C SER A 12 4.83 15.70 -32.73
N GLU A 13 5.11 14.58 -32.07
CA GLU A 13 4.11 13.77 -31.34
C GLU A 13 3.90 14.23 -29.91
N VAL A 14 4.91 14.87 -29.29
CA VAL A 14 4.84 15.38 -27.91
C VAL A 14 3.70 16.38 -27.70
N ARG A 15 3.29 17.12 -28.74
CA ARG A 15 2.16 18.06 -28.69
C ARG A 15 0.79 17.40 -28.51
N PHE A 16 0.68 16.11 -28.83
CA PHE A 16 -0.54 15.32 -28.64
C PHE A 16 -0.58 14.60 -27.29
N ARG A 17 0.46 14.75 -26.45
CA ARG A 17 0.48 14.17 -25.12
C ARG A 17 -0.59 14.84 -24.27
N VAL A 18 -1.57 14.05 -23.84
CA VAL A 18 -2.58 14.48 -22.87
C VAL A 18 -1.85 14.88 -21.58
N ARG A 19 -1.95 16.16 -21.22
CA ARG A 19 -1.32 16.73 -20.00
C ARG A 19 -2.21 16.64 -18.77
N SER A 20 -3.45 16.19 -18.94
CA SER A 20 -4.39 15.93 -17.85
C SER A 20 -4.30 14.47 -17.38
N PRO A 21 -4.56 14.18 -16.10
CA PRO A 21 -4.68 12.80 -15.62
C PRO A 21 -5.71 12.02 -16.44
N ASN A 22 -5.38 10.78 -16.80
CA ASN A 22 -6.28 9.87 -17.55
C ASN A 22 -7.37 9.24 -16.66
N SER A 23 -7.38 9.57 -15.37
CA SER A 23 -8.37 9.11 -14.40
C SER A 23 -8.61 10.19 -13.35
N ALA A 24 -9.77 10.16 -12.69
CA ALA A 24 -9.97 10.94 -11.47
C ALA A 24 -8.89 10.56 -10.43
N PRO A 25 -8.48 11.50 -9.56
CA PRO A 25 -7.63 11.20 -8.41
C PRO A 25 -8.23 10.05 -7.60
N ARG A 26 -7.38 9.08 -7.26
CA ARG A 26 -7.80 7.92 -6.46
C ARG A 26 -7.66 8.30 -4.99
N ARG A 27 -8.67 7.97 -4.18
CA ARG A 27 -8.53 8.02 -2.72
C ARG A 27 -7.65 6.87 -2.29
N ILE A 28 -6.40 7.18 -1.97
CA ILE A 28 -5.39 6.20 -1.60
C ILE A 28 -5.33 6.10 -0.09
N ARG A 29 -5.34 4.89 0.44
CA ARG A 29 -5.00 4.66 1.84
C ARG A 29 -3.65 3.96 1.95
N VAL A 30 -2.73 4.55 2.68
CA VAL A 30 -1.47 3.91 3.05
C VAL A 30 -1.60 3.35 4.46
N ILE A 31 -1.31 2.07 4.64
CA ILE A 31 -1.28 1.39 5.94
C ILE A 31 0.15 1.04 6.26
N ALA A 32 0.73 1.71 7.24
CA ALA A 32 2.07 1.39 7.75
C ALA A 32 2.00 0.12 8.62
N LEU A 33 2.88 -0.85 8.37
CA LEU A 33 2.98 -2.04 9.22
C LEU A 33 3.58 -1.73 10.60
N THR A 34 4.50 -0.74 10.64
CA THR A 34 5.15 -0.27 11.86
C THR A 34 5.04 1.25 11.99
N ASP A 35 5.06 1.73 13.23
CA ASP A 35 4.95 3.14 13.56
C ASP A 35 6.25 3.91 13.23
N ASP A 36 7.39 3.20 13.15
CA ASP A 36 8.72 3.77 12.92
C ASP A 36 9.18 3.68 11.45
N ASP A 37 8.29 3.40 10.49
CA ASP A 37 8.69 3.36 9.09
C ASP A 37 9.08 4.75 8.57
N ALA A 38 10.37 4.93 8.30
CA ALA A 38 10.94 6.20 7.86
C ALA A 38 10.42 6.65 6.48
N GLU A 39 10.12 5.72 5.58
CA GLU A 39 9.62 6.04 4.24
C GLU A 39 8.16 6.48 4.31
N VAL A 40 7.33 5.77 5.07
CA VAL A 40 5.94 6.18 5.32
C VAL A 40 5.89 7.53 6.04
N ARG A 41 6.74 7.76 7.04
CA ARG A 41 6.83 9.06 7.74
C ARG A 41 7.22 10.19 6.80
N ARG A 42 8.17 9.94 5.89
CA ARG A 42 8.58 10.92 4.86
C ARG A 42 7.43 11.27 3.93
N CYS A 43 6.65 10.27 3.49
CA CYS A 43 5.49 10.49 2.64
C CYS A 43 4.38 11.24 3.41
N ALA A 44 4.08 10.83 4.63
CA ALA A 44 3.06 11.47 5.46
C ALA A 44 3.39 12.94 5.81
N GLY A 45 4.67 13.31 5.86
CA GLY A 45 5.12 14.69 6.04
C GLY A 45 4.97 15.58 4.80
N ARG A 46 4.65 15.00 3.64
CA ARG A 46 4.38 15.74 2.39
C ARG A 46 2.88 15.89 2.18
N ALA A 47 2.48 17.05 1.64
CA ALA A 47 1.09 17.29 1.28
C ALA A 47 0.75 16.49 0.02
N HIS A 48 0.27 15.26 0.21
CA HIS A 48 -0.29 14.45 -0.86
C HIS A 48 -1.80 14.66 -0.94
N ALA A 49 -2.30 14.93 -2.15
CA ALA A 49 -3.73 15.02 -2.38
C ALA A 49 -4.35 13.62 -2.31
N ASP A 50 -5.50 13.48 -1.63
CA ASP A 50 -6.29 12.25 -1.58
C ASP A 50 -5.58 11.01 -1.00
N VAL A 51 -4.48 11.19 -0.22
CA VAL A 51 -3.81 10.11 0.52
C VAL A 51 -4.14 10.18 2.01
N HIS A 52 -4.64 9.09 2.56
CA HIS A 52 -4.85 8.91 3.99
C HIS A 52 -3.86 7.89 4.57
N PHE A 53 -3.07 8.30 5.56
CA PHE A 53 -2.15 7.42 6.27
C PHE A 53 -2.82 6.84 7.51
N ALA A 54 -2.70 5.54 7.69
CA ALA A 54 -3.15 4.81 8.88
C ALA A 54 -2.08 3.81 9.31
N ARG A 55 -2.18 3.31 10.53
CA ARG A 55 -1.23 2.33 11.07
C ARG A 55 -1.89 0.99 11.30
N ALA A 56 -1.16 -0.09 11.09
CA ALA A 56 -1.63 -1.44 11.42
C ALA A 56 -1.86 -1.60 12.92
N SER A 57 -1.08 -0.90 13.75
CA SER A 57 -1.25 -0.80 15.22
C SER A 57 -2.60 -0.20 15.63
N GLU A 58 -3.11 0.80 14.90
CA GLU A 58 -4.44 1.39 15.15
C GLU A 58 -5.55 0.34 14.93
N LEU A 59 -5.43 -0.47 13.88
CA LEU A 59 -6.37 -1.56 13.62
C LEU A 59 -6.24 -2.67 14.68
N ALA A 60 -5.02 -3.04 15.07
CA ALA A 60 -4.79 -4.03 16.11
C ALA A 60 -5.42 -3.61 17.45
N ALA A 61 -5.26 -2.33 17.81
CA ALA A 61 -5.87 -1.75 19.01
C ALA A 61 -7.40 -1.77 18.94
N LEU A 62 -7.99 -1.40 17.78
CA LEU A 62 -9.43 -1.43 17.55
C LEU A 62 -10.00 -2.86 17.67
N LEU A 63 -9.27 -3.83 17.12
CA LEU A 63 -9.67 -5.23 17.19
C LEU A 63 -9.32 -5.89 18.53
N GLN A 64 -8.77 -5.16 19.51
CA GLN A 64 -8.36 -5.70 20.81
C GLN A 64 -7.63 -7.05 20.65
N THR A 65 -6.78 -7.16 19.60
CA THR A 65 -6.10 -8.40 19.25
C THR A 65 -4.94 -8.65 20.22
N GLU A 66 -5.23 -8.76 21.51
CA GLU A 66 -4.34 -9.39 22.50
C GLU A 66 -4.50 -10.92 22.47
N GLY A 67 -5.60 -11.43 21.91
CA GLY A 67 -5.86 -12.86 21.72
C GLY A 67 -5.40 -13.36 20.35
N THR A 68 -4.56 -14.38 20.32
CA THR A 68 -4.04 -15.04 19.11
C THR A 68 -5.02 -16.02 18.45
N ASP A 69 -6.16 -16.31 19.07
CA ASP A 69 -7.14 -17.26 18.51
C ASP A 69 -8.14 -16.60 17.55
N ALA A 70 -8.50 -17.33 16.48
CA ALA A 70 -9.37 -16.83 15.42
C ALA A 70 -10.80 -16.50 15.91
N ALA A 71 -11.30 -17.17 16.96
CA ALA A 71 -12.65 -16.92 17.47
C ALA A 71 -12.71 -15.61 18.27
N SER A 72 -11.64 -15.25 18.97
CA SER A 72 -11.47 -13.96 19.66
C SER A 72 -11.46 -12.81 18.66
N ILE A 73 -10.72 -12.98 17.56
CA ILE A 73 -10.67 -12.00 16.47
C ILE A 73 -12.07 -11.79 15.87
N LEU A 74 -12.81 -12.87 15.59
CA LEU A 74 -14.17 -12.78 15.04
C LEU A 74 -15.13 -12.07 16.00
N ARG A 75 -15.12 -12.41 17.30
CA ARG A 75 -15.95 -11.73 18.31
C ARG A 75 -15.63 -10.24 18.42
N SER A 76 -14.36 -9.88 18.34
CA SER A 76 -13.96 -8.48 18.38
C SER A 76 -14.36 -7.70 17.12
N VAL A 77 -14.27 -8.33 15.95
CA VAL A 77 -14.79 -7.75 14.69
C VAL A 77 -16.29 -7.47 14.80
N ASP A 78 -17.07 -8.43 15.33
CA ASP A 78 -18.52 -8.26 15.50
C ASP A 78 -18.83 -7.14 16.50
N ALA A 79 -18.13 -7.10 17.65
CA ALA A 79 -18.33 -6.07 18.67
C ALA A 79 -17.97 -4.66 18.18
N ASN A 80 -16.92 -4.54 17.36
CA ASN A 80 -16.39 -3.25 16.90
C ASN A 80 -16.74 -2.95 15.44
N THR A 81 -17.80 -3.55 14.89
CA THR A 81 -18.12 -3.45 13.45
C THR A 81 -18.28 -2.01 12.96
N ALA A 82 -18.91 -1.13 13.74
CA ALA A 82 -19.10 0.28 13.35
C ALA A 82 -17.77 1.04 13.28
N GLU A 83 -16.92 0.89 14.29
CA GLU A 83 -15.61 1.51 14.36
C GLU A 83 -14.66 0.93 13.30
N LEU A 84 -14.70 -0.38 13.08
CA LEU A 84 -13.96 -1.06 12.03
C LEU A 84 -14.37 -0.54 10.65
N ASN A 85 -15.67 -0.36 10.41
CA ASN A 85 -16.16 0.20 9.16
C ASN A 85 -15.72 1.64 8.96
N ALA A 86 -15.76 2.46 10.01
CA ALA A 86 -15.25 3.83 9.98
C ALA A 86 -13.73 3.85 9.73
N TRP A 87 -12.98 3.00 10.41
CA TRP A 87 -11.55 2.86 10.19
C TRP A 87 -11.27 2.41 8.77
N LEU A 88 -11.96 1.41 8.22
CA LEU A 88 -11.74 0.96 6.84
C LEU A 88 -12.11 2.04 5.81
N GLY A 89 -13.18 2.79 6.04
CA GLY A 89 -13.63 3.82 5.09
C GLY A 89 -13.89 3.27 3.69
N THR A 90 -13.71 4.10 2.66
CA THR A 90 -13.96 3.76 1.25
C THR A 90 -12.83 4.19 0.31
N PRO A 91 -11.57 3.77 0.52
CA PRO A 91 -10.49 4.06 -0.43
C PRO A 91 -10.71 3.34 -1.76
N ASP A 92 -10.23 3.94 -2.84
CA ASP A 92 -10.23 3.33 -4.17
C ASP A 92 -9.02 2.39 -4.35
N LEU A 93 -7.93 2.67 -3.61
CA LEU A 93 -6.71 1.88 -3.57
C LEU A 93 -6.13 1.84 -2.14
N VAL A 94 -5.63 0.69 -1.73
CA VAL A 94 -4.88 0.53 -0.48
C VAL A 94 -3.45 0.13 -0.79
N VAL A 95 -2.49 0.76 -0.11
CA VAL A 95 -1.08 0.40 -0.12
C VAL A 95 -0.69 -0.02 1.29
N VAL A 96 -0.32 -1.27 1.49
CA VAL A 96 0.27 -1.75 2.75
C VAL A 96 1.77 -1.62 2.63
N ALA A 97 2.39 -0.78 3.47
CA ALA A 97 3.80 -0.41 3.38
C ALA A 97 4.56 -0.79 4.65
N GLY A 98 5.76 -1.33 4.48
CA GLY A 98 6.66 -1.67 5.58
C GLY A 98 7.94 -2.29 5.05
N ARG A 99 8.62 -3.03 5.92
CA ARG A 99 9.88 -3.73 5.62
C ARG A 99 9.78 -5.21 5.96
N GLU A 100 10.65 -6.00 5.37
CA GLU A 100 10.78 -7.39 5.78
C GLU A 100 11.16 -7.51 7.25
N GLY A 101 10.44 -8.39 7.96
CA GLY A 101 10.57 -8.57 9.41
C GLY A 101 9.58 -7.76 10.24
N ASP A 102 8.79 -6.88 9.64
CA ASP A 102 7.67 -6.22 10.33
C ASP A 102 6.53 -7.20 10.60
N ASP A 103 5.80 -6.97 11.69
CA ASP A 103 4.57 -7.70 11.97
C ASP A 103 3.48 -7.34 10.95
N ALA A 104 3.18 -8.28 10.06
CA ALA A 104 2.21 -8.13 9.01
C ALA A 104 0.78 -8.53 9.41
N GLN A 105 0.55 -9.05 10.63
CA GLN A 105 -0.71 -9.72 10.98
C GLN A 105 -1.92 -8.78 10.83
N ALA A 106 -1.88 -7.60 11.46
CA ALA A 106 -2.94 -6.61 11.35
C ALA A 106 -3.04 -6.04 9.91
N GLY A 107 -1.91 -5.87 9.22
CA GLY A 107 -1.87 -5.48 7.80
C GLY A 107 -2.55 -6.50 6.88
N ALA A 108 -2.36 -7.80 7.14
CA ALA A 108 -2.97 -8.90 6.40
C ALA A 108 -4.49 -8.96 6.65
N VAL A 109 -4.94 -8.74 7.89
CA VAL A 109 -6.37 -8.61 8.22
C VAL A 109 -6.98 -7.43 7.46
N ALA A 110 -6.33 -6.27 7.47
CA ALA A 110 -6.78 -5.10 6.71
C ALA A 110 -6.86 -5.41 5.21
N ALA A 111 -5.79 -5.96 4.63
CA ALA A 111 -5.71 -6.32 3.22
C ALA A 111 -6.84 -7.29 2.83
N LYS A 112 -7.07 -8.34 3.63
CA LYS A 112 -8.18 -9.28 3.43
C LYS A 112 -9.55 -8.59 3.46
N ALA A 113 -9.77 -7.68 4.41
CA ALA A 113 -11.02 -6.94 4.54
C ALA A 113 -11.27 -5.98 3.35
N TYR A 114 -10.23 -5.35 2.80
CA TYR A 114 -10.37 -4.51 1.61
C TYR A 114 -10.57 -5.34 0.33
N ARG A 115 -9.87 -6.47 0.20
CA ARG A 115 -10.05 -7.38 -0.94
C ARG A 115 -11.46 -7.96 -1.01
N SER A 116 -12.05 -8.32 0.13
CA SER A 116 -13.44 -8.80 0.16
C SER A 116 -14.46 -7.73 -0.25
N ARG A 117 -14.08 -6.44 -0.19
CA ARG A 117 -14.87 -5.29 -0.67
C ARG A 117 -14.57 -4.89 -2.12
N GLY A 118 -13.70 -5.64 -2.82
CA GLY A 118 -13.32 -5.35 -4.20
C GLY A 118 -12.31 -4.20 -4.36
N VAL A 119 -11.72 -3.71 -3.26
CA VAL A 119 -10.70 -2.66 -3.29
C VAL A 119 -9.36 -3.26 -3.73
N THR A 120 -8.63 -2.54 -4.58
CA THR A 120 -7.28 -2.96 -4.98
C THR A 120 -6.32 -2.75 -3.82
N VAL A 121 -5.57 -3.80 -3.47
CA VAL A 121 -4.57 -3.74 -2.40
C VAL A 121 -3.20 -4.04 -2.99
N SER A 122 -2.24 -3.15 -2.80
CA SER A 122 -0.83 -3.36 -3.16
C SER A 122 0.02 -3.43 -1.89
N GLY A 123 0.93 -4.38 -1.80
CA GLY A 123 1.94 -4.40 -0.75
C GLY A 123 3.25 -3.80 -1.27
N VAL A 124 3.90 -2.94 -0.49
CA VAL A 124 5.25 -2.41 -0.76
C VAL A 124 6.13 -2.76 0.43
N ILE A 125 6.98 -3.77 0.27
CA ILE A 125 7.79 -4.32 1.37
C ILE A 125 9.26 -4.13 1.05
N GLY A 126 9.88 -3.15 1.69
CA GLY A 126 11.30 -2.85 1.56
C GLY A 126 12.19 -3.94 2.19
N PRO A 127 13.48 -3.96 1.84
CA PRO A 127 14.43 -4.91 2.40
C PRO A 127 14.66 -4.60 3.89
N ARG A 128 15.07 -5.63 4.63
CA ARG A 128 15.53 -5.48 6.01
C ARG A 128 17.02 -5.10 6.01
N ASP A 129 17.45 -4.25 6.94
CA ASP A 129 18.85 -3.81 7.06
C ASP A 129 19.81 -4.93 7.55
N ASN A 130 19.28 -6.06 8.02
CA ASN A 130 20.03 -7.18 8.60
C ASN A 130 19.61 -8.54 8.01
N HIS A 131 20.61 -9.30 7.54
CA HIS A 131 20.51 -10.53 6.74
C HIS A 131 20.10 -11.82 7.50
N SER A 132 19.72 -11.76 8.78
CA SER A 132 19.41 -12.97 9.55
C SER A 132 17.93 -13.37 9.49
N GLU A 133 17.70 -14.44 8.72
CA GLU A 133 16.58 -15.41 8.67
C GLU A 133 15.10 -14.99 8.76
N ARG A 134 14.39 -15.51 7.74
CA ARG A 134 12.94 -15.57 7.44
C ARG A 134 12.21 -14.23 7.33
N ALA A 135 12.41 -13.63 6.16
CA ALA A 135 11.40 -12.84 5.46
C ALA A 135 10.06 -13.58 5.46
N GLY A 136 9.07 -13.01 6.12
CA GLY A 136 7.73 -13.57 6.28
C GLY A 136 6.64 -12.52 6.08
N THR A 137 7.01 -11.24 6.07
CA THR A 137 6.07 -10.12 5.93
C THR A 137 5.44 -10.15 4.54
N ALA A 138 6.25 -10.26 3.48
CA ALA A 138 5.76 -10.43 2.12
C ALA A 138 4.93 -11.71 1.98
N ASP A 139 5.36 -12.81 2.59
CA ASP A 139 4.68 -14.10 2.50
C ASP A 139 3.29 -14.08 3.14
N LEU A 140 3.15 -13.44 4.30
CA LEU A 140 1.87 -13.24 4.98
C LEU A 140 0.92 -12.33 4.19
N LEU A 141 1.45 -11.31 3.52
CA LEU A 141 0.64 -10.37 2.74
C LEU A 141 0.26 -10.89 1.35
N ARG A 142 1.06 -11.79 0.77
CA ARG A 142 0.91 -12.25 -0.62
C ARG A 142 -0.50 -12.77 -0.97
N PRO A 143 -1.18 -13.58 -0.14
CA PRO A 143 -2.53 -14.05 -0.43
C PRO A 143 -3.60 -12.95 -0.42
N HIS A 144 -3.29 -11.80 0.21
CA HIS A 144 -4.23 -10.72 0.47
C HIS A 144 -3.93 -9.46 -0.36
N CYS A 145 -2.86 -9.45 -1.14
CA CYS A 145 -2.53 -8.37 -2.04
C CYS A 145 -2.89 -8.75 -3.49
N THR A 146 -3.29 -7.76 -4.27
CA THR A 146 -3.45 -7.89 -5.74
C THR A 146 -2.09 -7.86 -6.42
N MET A 147 -1.17 -7.09 -5.86
CA MET A 147 0.20 -6.93 -6.31
C MET A 147 1.09 -6.74 -5.09
N LEU A 148 2.27 -7.36 -5.11
CA LEU A 148 3.26 -7.23 -4.06
C LEU A 148 4.57 -6.76 -4.69
N ILE A 149 5.12 -5.70 -4.15
CA ILE A 149 6.28 -4.99 -4.69
C ILE A 149 7.37 -5.06 -3.63
N LEU A 150 8.53 -5.56 -4.03
CA LEU A 150 9.71 -5.69 -3.18
C LEU A 150 10.79 -4.74 -3.71
N PRO A 151 10.72 -3.43 -3.38
CA PRO A 151 11.71 -2.49 -3.85
C PRO A 151 13.10 -2.85 -3.32
N VAL A 152 14.13 -2.63 -4.12
CA VAL A 152 15.55 -2.85 -3.75
C VAL A 152 16.19 -1.60 -3.13
N SER A 153 15.49 -0.47 -3.16
CA SER A 153 15.95 0.82 -2.64
C SER A 153 14.80 1.61 -2.03
N ALA A 154 15.10 2.50 -1.10
CA ALA A 154 14.13 3.40 -0.50
C ALA A 154 13.57 4.40 -1.52
N GLY A 155 12.35 4.90 -1.26
CA GLY A 155 11.70 5.96 -2.03
C GLY A 155 10.70 5.49 -3.08
N TYR A 156 10.56 4.18 -3.25
CA TYR A 156 9.59 3.61 -4.16
C TYR A 156 8.15 3.95 -3.78
N LEU A 157 7.81 4.01 -2.49
CA LEU A 157 6.46 4.37 -2.05
C LEU A 157 6.09 5.78 -2.51
N GLU A 158 7.05 6.72 -2.42
CA GLU A 158 6.84 8.09 -2.86
C GLU A 158 6.61 8.16 -4.37
N ASP A 159 7.47 7.50 -5.16
CA ASP A 159 7.33 7.43 -6.62
C ASP A 159 6.00 6.80 -7.02
N LEU A 160 5.58 5.75 -6.31
CA LEU A 160 4.29 5.08 -6.51
C LEU A 160 3.13 6.03 -6.23
N LEU A 161 3.15 6.76 -5.10
CA LEU A 161 2.10 7.72 -4.76
C LEU A 161 1.99 8.82 -5.82
N VAL A 162 3.12 9.41 -6.24
CA VAL A 162 3.14 10.42 -7.31
C VAL A 162 2.58 9.85 -8.62
N ALA A 163 2.95 8.61 -8.98
CA ALA A 163 2.43 7.95 -10.19
C ALA A 163 0.91 7.67 -10.12
N LEU A 164 0.37 7.52 -8.91
CA LEU A 164 -1.07 7.35 -8.67
C LEU A 164 -1.83 8.68 -8.61
N GLY A 165 -1.14 9.82 -8.69
CA GLY A 165 -1.72 11.16 -8.69
C GLY A 165 -1.86 11.79 -7.31
N ALA A 166 -1.09 11.32 -6.32
CA ALA A 166 -0.99 11.90 -4.99
C ALA A 166 -0.18 13.21 -4.96
#